data_AF-A0A434DUX8-F1
#
_entry.id   AF-A0A434DUX8-F1
#
_cell.length_a   1.000
_cell.length_b   1.000
_cell.length_c   1.000
_cell.angle_alpha   90.00
_cell.angle_beta   90.00
_cell.angle_gamma   90.00
#
_symmetry.space_group_name_H-M   'P 1'
#
loop_
_entity.id
_entity.type
_entity.pdbx_description
1 polymer ?
#
loop_
_entity_poly.entity_id
_entity_poly.type
_entity_poly.pdbx_seq_one_letter_code
_entity_poly.pdbx_strand_id
1 'polypeptide(L)' 'MAHGPGLRKALAEKFDDELKFFKGWIDKPKAVGSIVPTSSITARKMASVVNPKSGLPVLEVGPGTGVITRAILAQGVK' A
#
# COMPACT_ATOMS: atom_id res chain seq x y z
N MET A 1 -32.00 -2.60 6.35
CA MET A 1 -31.40 -3.68 5.54
C MET A 1 -31.04 -3.09 4.18
N ALA A 2 -29.76 -2.88 3.88
CA ALA A 2 -29.32 -2.38 2.58
C ALA A 2 -28.08 -3.17 2.13
N HIS A 3 -28.27 -4.19 1.30
CA HIS A 3 -27.20 -4.86 0.57
C HIS A 3 -26.88 -4.03 -0.68
N GLY A 4 -25.87 -3.17 -0.60
CA GLY A 4 -25.51 -2.22 -1.66
C GLY A 4 -24.46 -2.76 -2.65
N PRO A 5 -24.68 -2.69 -3.98
CA PRO A 5 -23.71 -3.06 -5.03
C PRO A 5 -22.34 -2.38 -4.91
N GLY A 6 -22.27 -1.23 -4.23
CA GLY A 6 -21.05 -0.44 -4.05
C GLY A 6 -19.98 -1.12 -3.19
N LEU A 7 -20.35 -2.01 -2.27
CA LEU A 7 -19.37 -2.70 -1.42
C LEU A 7 -18.49 -3.65 -2.22
N ARG A 8 -19.08 -4.37 -3.18
CA ARG A 8 -18.35 -5.29 -4.07
C ARG A 8 -17.42 -4.53 -5.01
N LYS A 9 -17.86 -3.36 -5.51
CA LYS A 9 -17.04 -2.51 -6.39
C LYS A 9 -15.84 -1.91 -5.65
N ALA A 10 -16.04 -1.37 -4.45
CA ALA A 10 -14.97 -0.83 -3.62
C ALA A 10 -13.96 -1.91 -3.18
N LEU A 11 -14.43 -3.14 -2.93
CA LEU A 11 -13.55 -4.28 -2.69
C LEU A 11 -12.72 -4.62 -3.94
N ALA A 12 -13.35 -4.73 -5.11
CA ALA A 12 -12.66 -5.04 -6.36
C ALA A 12 -11.60 -3.99 -6.73
N GLU A 13 -11.90 -2.70 -6.60
CA GLU A 13 -10.93 -1.61 -6.84
C GLU A 13 -9.74 -1.69 -5.90
N LYS A 14 -9.97 -1.99 -4.62
CA LYS A 14 -8.91 -2.17 -3.63
C LYS A 14 -8.01 -3.37 -3.95
N PHE A 15 -8.61 -4.48 -4.41
CA PHE A 15 -7.88 -5.67 -4.83
C PHE A 15 -7.07 -5.44 -6.12
N ASP A 16 -7.60 -4.67 -7.08
CA ASP A 16 -6.90 -4.34 -8.33
C ASP A 16 -5.63 -3.52 -8.08
N ASP A 17 -5.66 -2.57 -7.15
CA ASP A 17 -4.46 -1.81 -6.78
C ASP A 17 -3.46 -2.67 -5.99
N GLU A 18 -3.92 -3.50 -5.05
CA GLU A 18 -3.07 -4.49 -4.40
C GLU A 18 -2.40 -5.44 -5.42
N LEU A 19 -3.14 -5.84 -6.45
CA LEU A 19 -2.64 -6.66 -7.55
C LEU A 19 -1.62 -5.92 -8.42
N LYS A 20 -1.78 -4.64 -8.76
CA LYS A 20 -0.81 -3.89 -9.58
C LYS A 20 0.57 -3.78 -8.90
N PHE A 21 0.60 -3.49 -7.60
CA PHE A 21 1.86 -3.44 -6.84
C PHE A 21 2.48 -4.83 -6.65
N PHE A 22 1.65 -5.86 -6.49
CA PHE A 22 2.10 -7.25 -6.44
C PHE A 22 2.61 -7.75 -7.80
N LYS A 23 2.02 -7.29 -8.90
CA LYS A 23 2.40 -7.65 -10.28
C LYS A 23 3.73 -7.04 -10.67
N GLY A 24 3.98 -5.76 -10.34
CA GLY A 24 5.29 -5.13 -10.54
C GLY A 24 6.43 -5.81 -9.76
N TRP A 25 6.10 -6.44 -8.63
CA TRP A 25 7.03 -7.29 -7.87
C TRP A 25 7.29 -8.64 -8.58
N ILE A 26 6.23 -9.33 -9.05
CA ILE A 26 6.34 -10.56 -9.85
C ILE A 26 7.19 -10.36 -11.11
N ASP A 27 7.12 -9.19 -11.73
CA ASP A 27 7.87 -8.88 -12.95
C ASP A 27 9.37 -8.67 -12.68
N LYS A 28 9.77 -8.35 -11.43
CA LYS A 28 11.17 -8.10 -11.04
C LYS A 28 11.53 -8.71 -9.67
N PRO A 29 11.46 -10.04 -9.51
CA PRO A 29 11.64 -10.71 -8.22
C PRO A 29 13.06 -10.58 -7.66
N LYS A 30 14.06 -10.23 -8.49
CA LYS A 30 15.44 -9.97 -8.05
C LYS A 30 15.65 -8.57 -7.45
N ALA A 31 14.69 -7.65 -7.60
CA ALA A 31 14.79 -6.29 -7.06
C ALA A 31 14.41 -6.19 -5.57
N VAL A 32 14.09 -7.33 -4.94
CA VAL A 32 13.30 -7.39 -3.71
C VAL A 32 13.81 -8.50 -2.81
N GLY A 33 14.40 -8.14 -1.67
CA GLY A 33 15.08 -9.08 -0.78
C GLY A 33 14.15 -9.96 0.06
N SER A 34 12.85 -9.70 0.09
CA SER A 34 11.84 -10.53 0.75
C SER A 34 10.65 -10.78 -0.18
N ILE A 35 10.26 -12.06 -0.28
CA ILE A 35 9.04 -12.50 -0.97
C ILE A 35 7.82 -12.35 -0.06
N VAL A 36 8.01 -12.42 1.26
CA VAL A 36 6.93 -12.33 2.23
C VAL A 36 6.61 -10.85 2.50
N PRO A 37 5.36 -10.40 2.26
CA PRO A 37 4.97 -9.03 2.53
C PRO A 37 4.93 -8.74 4.04
N THR A 38 5.31 -7.52 4.41
CA THR A 38 5.11 -7.00 5.78
C THR A 38 3.63 -7.06 6.15
N SER A 39 3.32 -7.44 7.40
CA SER A 39 1.93 -7.49 7.87
C SER A 39 1.24 -6.13 7.77
N SER A 40 -0.07 -6.11 7.53
CA SER A 40 -0.82 -4.86 7.43
C SER A 40 -0.80 -4.06 8.75
N ILE A 41 -0.72 -4.73 9.90
CA ILE A 41 -0.61 -4.11 11.23
C ILE A 41 0.73 -3.38 11.33
N THR A 42 1.82 -4.07 11.01
CA THR A 42 3.17 -3.51 11.02
C THR A 42 3.28 -2.34 10.04
N ALA A 43 2.79 -2.49 8.81
CA ALA A 43 2.81 -1.44 7.79
C ALA A 43 2.08 -0.16 8.24
N ARG A 44 0.89 -0.29 8.85
CA ARG A 44 0.16 0.85 9.42
C ARG A 44 0.92 1.52 10.56
N LYS A 45 1.56 0.72 11.43
CA LYS A 45 2.36 1.26 12.53
C LYS A 45 3.58 2.02 12.01
N MET A 46 4.27 1.49 11.00
CA MET A 46 5.38 2.17 10.33
C MET A 46 4.93 3.48 9.69
N ALA A 47 3.80 3.47 8.96
CA ALA A 47 3.27 4.67 8.33
C ALA A 47 2.77 5.74 9.33
N SER A 48 2.40 5.36 10.55
CA SER A 48 1.83 6.30 11.54
C SER A 48 2.75 7.44 11.99
N VAL A 49 4.05 7.35 11.71
CA VAL A 49 5.02 8.41 12.03
C VAL A 49 5.11 9.49 10.94
N VAL A 50 4.54 9.24 9.76
CA VAL A 50 4.52 10.22 8.67
C VAL A 50 3.70 11.43 9.10
N ASN A 51 4.22 12.64 8.86
CA ASN A 51 3.51 13.89 9.11
C ASN A 51 3.12 14.58 7.78
N PRO A 52 1.89 14.37 7.28
CA PRO A 52 1.42 15.02 6.05
C PRO A 52 1.35 16.55 6.15
N LYS A 53 1.28 17.11 7.37
CA LYS A 53 1.20 18.56 7.59
C LYS A 53 2.56 19.26 7.50
N SER A 54 3.66 18.51 7.36
CA SER A 54 5.00 19.08 7.23
C SER A 54 5.21 19.85 5.92
N GLY A 55 4.42 19.56 4.88
CA GLY A 55 4.60 20.11 3.54
C GLY A 55 5.83 19.59 2.78
N LEU A 56 6.57 18.65 3.37
CA LEU A 56 7.75 18.03 2.75
C LEU A 56 7.35 16.78 1.94
N PRO A 57 8.10 16.46 0.86
CA PRO A 57 7.88 15.22 0.12
C PRO A 57 8.25 14.00 0.96
N VAL A 58 7.58 12.87 0.70
CA VAL A 58 7.88 11.58 1.33
C VAL A 58 8.64 10.69 0.36
N LEU A 59 9.81 10.20 0.79
CA LEU A 59 10.61 9.24 0.04
C LEU A 59 10.55 7.86 0.72
N GLU A 60 10.10 6.85 -0.01
CA GLU A 60 10.20 5.45 0.40
C GLU A 60 11.38 4.79 -0.32
N VAL A 61 12.36 4.33 0.46
CA VAL A 61 13.54 3.65 -0.06
C VAL A 61 13.27 2.15 -0.10
N GLY A 62 13.33 1.55 -1.30
CA GLY A 62 13.09 0.12 -1.48
C GLY A 62 11.64 -0.30 -1.18
N PRO A 63 10.63 0.22 -1.93
CA PRO A 63 9.20 0.01 -1.62
C PRO A 63 8.75 -1.46 -1.73
N GLY A 64 9.55 -2.31 -2.37
CA GLY A 64 9.30 -3.73 -2.49
C GLY A 64 7.94 -4.08 -3.07
N THR A 65 7.10 -4.78 -2.30
CA THR A 65 5.74 -5.19 -2.69
C THR A 65 4.70 -4.06 -2.55
N GLY A 66 5.13 -2.86 -2.14
CA GLY A 66 4.29 -1.66 -2.02
C GLY A 66 3.31 -1.67 -0.85
N VAL A 67 3.39 -2.64 0.07
CA VAL A 67 2.49 -2.71 1.24
C VAL A 67 2.69 -1.51 2.15
N ILE A 68 3.93 -1.07 2.34
CA ILE A 68 4.25 0.13 3.14
C ILE A 68 3.86 1.40 2.36
N THR A 69 4.13 1.47 1.06
CA THR A 69 3.66 2.55 0.17
C THR A 69 2.17 2.83 0.35
N ARG A 70 1.32 1.80 0.32
CA ARG A 70 -0.14 1.96 0.52
C ARG A 70 -0.49 2.51 1.89
N ALA A 71 0.21 2.06 2.93
CA ALA A 71 0.00 2.55 4.29
C ALA A 71 0.43 4.03 4.44
N ILE A 72 1.49 4.45 3.77
CA ILE A 72 1.95 5.84 3.71
C ILE A 72 0.91 6.72 3.00
N LEU A 73 0.45 6.30 1.81
CA LEU A 73 -0.57 7.04 1.05
C LEU A 73 -1.87 7.19 1.85
N ALA A 74 -2.25 6.17 2.62
CA ALA A 74 -3.40 6.23 3.52
C ALA A 74 -3.28 7.27 4.66
N GLN A 75 -2.09 7.80 4.94
CA GLN A 75 -1.93 8.94 5.86
C GLN A 75 -2.33 10.29 5.24
N GLY A 76 -2.66 10.33 3.94
CA GLY A 76 -3.02 11.57 3.23
C GLY A 76 -1.84 12.25 2.53
N VAL A 77 -0.76 11.50 2.27
CA VAL A 77 0.32 11.91 1.37
C VAL A 77 -0.21 11.92 -0.07
N LYS A 78 0.08 12.97 -0.83
CA LYS A 78 -0.37 13.17 -2.22
C LYS A 78 0.78 13.03 -3.20
#